data_AF-A0A7S4BSP1-F1
#
_entry.id   AF-A0A7S4BSP1-F1
#
_cell.length_a   1.000
_cell.length_b   1.000
_cell.length_c   1.000
_cell.angle_alpha   90.00
_cell.angle_beta   90.00
_cell.angle_gamma   90.00
#
_symmetry.space_group_name_H-M   'P 1'
#
loop_
_entity.id
_entity.type
_entity.pdbx_description
1 polymer ?
#
loop_
_entity_poly.entity_id
_entity_poly.type
_entity_poly.pdbx_seq_one_letter_code
_entity_poly.pdbx_strand_id
1 'polypeptide(L)'
;ALLSPVTALLVAAFQVEADPTCRYDSLQMNGQSYCGSHGPDGVTAQGQIIWTSDDSVVNSGWQLCVPRPPSPPVPPTPPPAPPAPPAPPAVPPTPPQPPPFSVQSGPCTISADGDCIQSPNFPEQYGVNEECIVEVHVPTALLVAAFQVEADPTCAYDSLQMNGQSYCGSEGPDGVTAQGQIIW
;
A
#
# COMPACT_ATOMS: atom_id res chain seq x y z
N ALA A 1 -2.82 -6.64 -33.67
CA ALA A 1 -2.09 -5.94 -32.61
C ALA A 1 -3.13 -5.37 -31.66
N LEU A 2 -3.23 -5.91 -30.44
CA LEU A 2 -4.14 -5.37 -29.43
C LEU A 2 -3.49 -4.08 -28.90
N LEU A 3 -4.15 -2.94 -29.07
CA LEU A 3 -3.72 -1.70 -28.45
C LEU A 3 -3.82 -1.91 -26.93
N SER A 4 -2.70 -1.80 -26.22
CA SER A 4 -2.72 -1.72 -24.76
C SER A 4 -3.65 -0.58 -24.34
N PRO A 5 -4.60 -0.77 -23.41
CA PRO A 5 -5.43 0.31 -22.96
C PRO A 5 -4.54 1.35 -22.27
N VAL A 6 -4.47 2.55 -22.85
CA VAL A 6 -3.76 3.67 -22.22
C VAL A 6 -4.68 4.18 -21.11
N THR A 7 -4.32 3.91 -19.86
CA THR A 7 -5.20 4.18 -18.72
C THR A 7 -4.94 5.57 -18.16
N ALA A 8 -6.00 6.38 -18.03
CA ALA A 8 -5.97 7.64 -17.29
C ALA A 8 -5.74 7.40 -15.80
N LEU A 9 -4.87 8.19 -15.18
CA LEU A 9 -4.61 8.11 -13.75
C LEU A 9 -5.79 8.65 -12.95
N LEU A 10 -6.02 8.03 -11.81
CA LEU A 10 -6.84 8.54 -10.73
C LEU A 10 -5.90 9.11 -9.66
N VAL A 11 -6.05 10.39 -9.30
CA VAL A 11 -5.26 11.02 -8.25
C VAL A 11 -6.03 10.95 -6.93
N ALA A 12 -5.62 10.06 -6.03
CA ALA A 12 -6.24 9.91 -4.72
C ALA A 12 -5.79 10.99 -3.73
N ALA A 13 -4.57 11.50 -3.88
CA ALA A 13 -4.03 12.63 -3.12
C ALA A 13 -2.98 13.37 -3.96
N PHE A 14 -2.89 14.69 -3.81
CA PHE A 14 -1.81 15.50 -4.40
C PHE A 14 -1.68 16.82 -3.64
N GLN A 15 -0.67 16.94 -2.79
CA GLN A 15 -0.33 18.13 -2.03
C GLN A 15 1.20 18.22 -1.96
N VAL A 16 1.77 19.02 -2.83
CA VAL A 16 3.22 19.27 -2.93
C VAL A 16 3.47 20.78 -2.91
N GLU A 17 4.70 21.23 -2.72
CA GLU A 17 4.98 22.68 -2.66
C GLU A 17 4.41 23.42 -3.89
N ALA A 18 3.75 24.55 -3.65
CA ALA A 18 3.13 25.34 -4.70
C ALA A 18 4.06 26.47 -5.15
N ASP A 19 4.39 26.49 -6.45
CA ASP A 19 5.09 27.60 -7.09
C ASP A 19 4.47 27.87 -8.48
N PRO A 20 4.35 29.13 -8.93
CA PRO A 20 3.77 29.47 -10.23
C PRO A 20 4.44 28.79 -11.44
N THR A 21 5.66 28.28 -11.28
CA THR A 21 6.45 27.60 -12.30
C THR A 21 6.77 26.14 -11.98
N CYS A 22 6.30 25.62 -10.84
CA CYS A 22 6.60 24.28 -10.33
C CYS A 22 8.10 23.96 -10.34
N ARG A 23 8.94 24.89 -9.87
CA ARG A 23 10.41 24.74 -9.88
C ARG A 23 11.00 24.08 -8.63
N TYR A 24 10.20 23.94 -7.57
CA TYR A 24 10.60 23.30 -6.32
C TYR A 24 10.13 21.84 -6.39
N ASP A 25 9.20 21.43 -5.53
CA ASP A 25 8.53 20.15 -5.64
C ASP A 25 7.68 20.03 -6.92
N SER A 26 7.99 19.04 -7.77
CA SER A 26 7.26 18.85 -9.01
C SER A 26 7.17 17.38 -9.44
N LEU A 27 5.98 16.99 -9.86
CA LEU A 27 5.74 15.76 -10.60
C LEU A 27 5.69 16.12 -12.09
N GLN A 28 6.55 15.53 -12.91
CA GLN A 28 6.54 15.65 -14.36
C GLN A 28 5.94 14.42 -15.03
N MET A 29 5.00 14.66 -15.94
CA MET A 29 4.35 13.63 -16.74
C MET A 29 3.91 14.20 -18.08
N ASN A 30 4.17 13.48 -19.17
CA ASN A 30 3.84 13.91 -20.54
C ASN A 30 4.41 15.30 -20.91
N GLY A 31 5.55 15.70 -20.32
CA GLY A 31 6.14 17.02 -20.51
C GLY A 31 5.42 18.17 -19.78
N GLN A 32 4.50 17.85 -18.87
CA GLN A 32 3.81 18.81 -17.99
C GLN A 32 4.31 18.62 -16.56
N SER A 33 4.57 19.72 -15.85
CA SER A 33 4.88 19.72 -14.41
C SER A 33 3.63 20.03 -13.60
N TYR A 34 3.43 19.30 -12.52
CA TYR A 34 2.34 19.45 -11.56
C TYR A 34 2.93 19.78 -10.19
N CYS A 35 2.35 20.78 -9.53
CA CYS A 35 2.73 21.19 -8.18
C CYS A 35 1.53 21.79 -7.43
N GLY A 36 1.65 22.07 -6.13
CA GLY A 36 0.54 22.49 -5.30
C GLY A 36 -0.47 21.37 -5.04
N SER A 37 -1.76 21.70 -5.17
CA SER A 37 -2.88 20.81 -4.79
C SER A 37 -3.60 20.12 -5.95
N HIS A 38 -3.18 20.37 -7.19
CA HIS A 38 -3.84 19.88 -8.40
C HIS A 38 -2.87 19.02 -9.22
N GLY A 39 -2.98 17.71 -9.02
CA GLY A 39 -2.18 16.71 -9.72
C GLY A 39 -2.72 16.33 -11.10
N PRO A 40 -2.13 15.31 -11.74
CA PRO A 40 -2.49 14.84 -13.08
C PRO A 40 -3.75 13.95 -13.09
N ASP A 41 -4.86 14.41 -12.50
CA ASP A 41 -6.11 13.62 -12.44
C ASP A 41 -6.74 13.48 -13.83
N GLY A 42 -7.09 12.26 -14.22
CA GLY A 42 -7.60 11.94 -15.54
C GLY A 42 -6.55 12.00 -16.65
N VAL A 43 -5.28 12.28 -16.34
CA VAL A 43 -4.20 12.32 -17.34
C VAL A 43 -3.76 10.90 -17.66
N THR A 44 -3.72 10.58 -18.95
CA THR A 44 -3.18 9.32 -19.44
C THR A 44 -1.65 9.35 -19.40
N ALA A 45 -1.04 8.58 -18.51
CA ALA A 45 0.41 8.53 -18.39
C ALA A 45 1.06 7.93 -19.65
N GLN A 46 2.03 8.65 -20.22
CA GLN A 46 2.85 8.20 -21.35
C GLN A 46 4.33 8.41 -21.06
N GLY A 47 5.13 7.36 -21.20
CA GLY A 47 6.56 7.43 -20.92
C GLY A 47 6.85 7.48 -19.41
N GLN A 48 7.89 8.22 -19.02
CA GLN A 48 8.30 8.36 -17.63
C GLN A 48 7.43 9.35 -16.86
N ILE A 49 7.19 9.02 -15.60
CA ILE A 49 6.71 9.92 -14.56
C ILE A 49 7.93 10.24 -13.71
N ILE A 50 8.27 11.51 -13.54
CA ILE A 50 9.49 11.96 -12.84
C ILE A 50 9.07 12.81 -11.66
N TRP A 51 9.63 12.56 -10.48
CA TRP A 51 9.43 13.38 -9.29
C TRP A 51 10.75 14.07 -8.92
N THR A 52 10.66 15.35 -8.51
CA THR A 52 11.78 16.13 -7.98
C THR A 52 11.30 16.93 -6.78
N SER A 53 12.13 17.01 -5.73
CA SER A 53 11.95 17.92 -4.59
C SER A 53 13.19 18.78 -4.39
N ASP A 54 13.04 19.94 -3.75
CA ASP A 54 14.18 20.77 -3.34
C ASP A 54 14.60 20.46 -1.88
N ASP A 55 15.36 21.35 -1.24
CA ASP A 55 15.88 21.16 0.12
C ASP A 55 14.96 21.72 1.23
N SER A 56 13.75 22.18 0.90
CA SER A 56 12.84 22.80 1.87
C SER A 56 11.35 22.44 1.63
N VAL A 57 10.45 23.05 2.42
CA VAL A 57 8.97 22.95 2.35
C VAL A 57 8.40 21.58 1.93
N VAL A 58 8.22 20.69 2.90
CA VAL A 58 7.57 19.39 2.67
C VAL A 58 6.05 19.44 2.90
N ASN A 59 5.30 18.66 2.12
CA ASN A 59 3.85 18.48 2.25
C ASN A 59 3.48 16.98 2.27
N SER A 60 2.19 16.66 2.34
CA SER A 60 1.71 15.26 2.44
C SER A 60 1.89 14.41 1.18
N GLY A 61 2.39 14.97 0.08
CA GLY A 61 2.77 14.23 -1.13
C GLY A 61 1.58 13.87 -2.02
N TRP A 62 1.74 12.79 -2.80
CA TRP A 62 0.76 12.39 -3.81
C TRP A 62 0.54 10.86 -3.83
N GLN A 63 -0.65 10.46 -4.27
CA GLN A 63 -1.03 9.07 -4.50
C GLN A 63 -1.69 8.95 -5.87
N LEU A 64 -1.03 8.27 -6.80
CA LEU A 64 -1.52 8.00 -8.14
C LEU A 64 -2.01 6.56 -8.22
N CYS A 65 -3.23 6.36 -8.69
CA CYS A 65 -3.87 5.06 -8.84
C CYS A 65 -4.23 4.78 -10.29
N VAL A 66 -4.26 3.51 -10.67
CA VAL A 66 -4.86 3.07 -11.93
C VAL A 66 -6.33 2.70 -11.65
N PRO A 67 -7.32 3.28 -12.36
CA PRO A 67 -8.71 2.90 -12.19
C PRO A 67 -8.89 1.40 -12.45
N ARG A 68 -9.52 0.72 -11.50
CA ARG A 68 -9.87 -0.70 -11.67
C ARG A 68 -10.89 -0.82 -12.81
N PRO A 69 -10.75 -1.82 -13.71
CA PRO A 69 -11.80 -2.14 -14.66
C PRO A 69 -13.10 -2.41 -13.91
N PRO A 70 -14.27 -2.02 -14.47
CA PRO A 70 -15.54 -2.41 -13.88
C PRO A 70 -15.58 -3.94 -13.76
N SER A 71 -16.01 -4.43 -12.60
CA SER A 71 -16.28 -5.85 -12.42
C SER A 71 -17.25 -6.32 -13.51
N PRO A 72 -17.09 -7.54 -14.05
CA PRO A 72 -18.08 -8.09 -14.96
C PRO A 72 -19.48 -8.01 -14.33
N PRO A 73 -20.53 -7.69 -15.10
CA PRO A 73 -21.88 -7.68 -14.58
C PRO A 73 -22.17 -9.04 -13.92
N VAL A 74 -22.64 -9.00 -12.67
CA VAL A 74 -23.05 -10.19 -11.94
C VAL A 74 -24.06 -10.93 -12.83
N PRO A 75 -23.84 -12.22 -13.14
CA PRO A 75 -24.79 -12.98 -13.96
C PRO A 75 -26.19 -12.93 -13.34
N PRO A 76 -27.26 -12.85 -14.16
CA PRO A 76 -28.62 -12.88 -13.63
C PRO A 76 -28.82 -14.14 -12.80
N THR A 77 -29.53 -13.99 -11.69
CA THR A 77 -29.84 -15.09 -10.77
C THR A 77 -30.48 -16.25 -11.57
N PRO A 78 -29.98 -17.49 -11.47
CA PRO A 78 -30.59 -18.61 -12.18
C PRO A 78 -32.04 -18.80 -11.73
N PRO A 79 -32.94 -19.31 -12.60
CA PRO A 79 -34.28 -19.75 -12.19
C PRO A 79 -34.20 -20.72 -11.00
N PRO A 80 -35.25 -20.81 -10.17
CA PRO A 80 -35.32 -21.80 -9.09
C PRO A 80 -35.04 -23.19 -9.67
N ALA A 81 -33.99 -23.84 -9.16
CA ALA A 81 -33.63 -25.18 -9.59
C ALA A 81 -34.77 -26.16 -9.24
N PRO A 82 -34.98 -27.23 -10.04
CA PRO A 82 -35.77 -28.39 -9.61
C PRO A 82 -35.30 -28.88 -8.24
N PRO A 83 -36.15 -29.59 -7.46
CA PRO A 83 -35.76 -30.16 -6.18
C PRO A 83 -34.44 -30.91 -6.35
N ALA A 84 -33.41 -30.45 -5.65
CA ALA A 84 -32.10 -31.07 -5.75
C ALA A 84 -32.21 -32.54 -5.33
N PRO A 85 -31.45 -33.44 -5.96
CA PRO A 85 -31.16 -34.74 -5.37
C PRO A 85 -30.65 -34.56 -3.94
N PRO A 86 -30.78 -35.57 -3.06
CA PRO A 86 -30.22 -35.49 -1.70
C PRO A 86 -28.79 -34.96 -1.78
N ALA A 87 -28.53 -33.87 -1.07
CA ALA A 87 -27.22 -33.24 -1.07
C ALA A 87 -26.16 -34.32 -0.76
N PRO A 88 -25.03 -34.33 -1.48
CA PRO A 88 -23.84 -35.03 -1.01
C PRO A 88 -23.58 -34.63 0.45
N PRO A 89 -23.01 -35.50 1.29
CA PRO A 89 -22.63 -35.13 2.65
C PRO A 89 -21.90 -33.79 2.62
N ALA A 90 -22.34 -32.85 3.47
CA ALA A 90 -21.70 -31.54 3.59
C ALA A 90 -20.19 -31.75 3.73
N VAL A 91 -19.41 -31.14 2.84
CA VAL A 91 -17.96 -31.09 3.01
C VAL A 91 -17.72 -30.48 4.39
N PRO A 92 -16.90 -31.11 5.26
CA PRO A 92 -16.60 -30.54 6.57
C PRO A 92 -16.15 -29.08 6.41
N PRO A 93 -16.55 -28.16 7.32
CA PRO A 93 -16.05 -26.79 7.28
C PRO A 93 -14.54 -26.83 7.21
N THR A 94 -13.97 -26.08 6.27
CA THR A 94 -12.53 -25.94 6.12
C THR A 94 -11.95 -25.57 7.49
N PRO A 95 -10.86 -26.23 7.95
CA PRO A 95 -10.20 -25.84 9.19
C PRO A 95 -9.91 -24.33 9.17
N PRO A 96 -10.00 -23.63 10.33
CA PRO A 96 -9.64 -22.23 10.41
C PRO A 96 -8.27 -22.02 9.78
N GLN A 97 -8.19 -21.14 8.78
CA GLN A 97 -6.91 -20.81 8.16
C GLN A 97 -6.04 -20.12 9.21
N PRO A 98 -4.76 -20.50 9.36
CA PRO A 98 -3.87 -19.81 10.28
C PRO A 98 -3.76 -18.32 9.92
N PRO A 99 -3.64 -17.43 10.91
CA PRO A 99 -3.51 -15.99 10.67
C PRO A 99 -2.27 -15.71 9.81
N PRO A 100 -2.32 -14.68 8.94
CA PRO A 100 -1.23 -14.37 8.03
C PRO A 100 0.06 -13.98 8.77
N PHE A 101 -0.08 -13.43 9.99
CA PHE A 101 1.02 -12.90 10.79
C PHE A 101 0.98 -13.42 12.23
N SER A 102 2.14 -13.50 12.87
CA SER A 102 2.26 -13.59 14.32
C SER A 102 3.45 -12.78 14.84
N VAL A 103 3.26 -12.06 15.93
CA VAL A 103 4.36 -11.43 16.66
C VAL A 103 5.15 -12.52 17.39
N GLN A 104 6.41 -12.70 17.01
CA GLN A 104 7.33 -13.67 17.62
C GLN A 104 8.01 -13.09 18.86
N SER A 105 8.36 -11.81 18.81
CA SER A 105 8.99 -11.10 19.93
C SER A 105 8.74 -9.60 19.86
N GLY A 106 8.88 -8.94 21.01
CA GLY A 106 8.80 -7.48 21.10
C GLY A 106 7.38 -6.92 21.22
N PRO A 107 7.24 -5.59 21.19
CA PRO A 107 6.01 -4.89 21.54
C PRO A 107 5.04 -4.65 20.38
N CYS A 108 5.34 -5.09 19.15
CA CYS A 108 4.43 -4.94 18.03
C CYS A 108 3.09 -5.62 18.28
N THR A 109 2.05 -5.10 17.63
CA THR A 109 0.69 -5.58 17.82
C THR A 109 0.07 -6.00 16.49
N ILE A 110 -0.97 -6.82 16.59
CA ILE A 110 -1.87 -7.12 15.47
C ILE A 110 -3.19 -6.42 15.76
N SER A 111 -3.79 -5.81 14.74
CA SER A 111 -5.07 -5.13 14.84
C SER A 111 -6.18 -6.07 15.33
N ALA A 112 -7.26 -5.50 15.89
CA ALA A 112 -8.36 -6.29 16.46
C ALA A 112 -9.05 -7.23 15.45
N ASP A 113 -9.03 -6.86 14.18
CA ASP A 113 -9.50 -7.62 13.02
C ASP A 113 -8.52 -8.70 12.55
N GLY A 114 -7.26 -8.68 13.00
CA GLY A 114 -6.26 -9.69 12.67
C GLY A 114 -5.49 -9.44 11.36
N ASP A 115 -5.81 -8.35 10.65
CA ASP A 115 -5.36 -8.12 9.28
C ASP A 115 -4.13 -7.20 9.18
N CYS A 116 -3.84 -6.41 10.22
CA CYS A 116 -2.74 -5.43 10.19
C CYS A 116 -1.71 -5.67 11.29
N ILE A 117 -0.43 -5.59 10.92
CA ILE A 117 0.69 -5.47 11.88
C ILE A 117 0.88 -3.98 12.19
N GLN A 118 1.13 -3.65 13.45
CA GLN A 118 1.25 -2.27 13.91
C GLN A 118 2.45 -2.11 14.84
N SER A 119 3.10 -0.95 14.75
CA SER A 119 4.07 -0.52 15.76
C SER A 119 3.40 -0.41 17.13
N PRO A 120 4.18 -0.43 18.23
CA PRO A 120 3.63 -0.18 19.55
C PRO A 120 2.89 1.16 19.60
N ASN A 121 1.76 1.19 20.30
CA ASN A 121 0.92 2.39 20.53
C ASN A 121 0.21 2.97 19.30
N PHE A 122 0.34 2.39 18.10
CA PHE A 122 -0.32 2.90 16.90
C PHE A 122 -1.82 3.14 17.14
N PRO A 123 -2.38 4.31 16.75
CA PRO A 123 -1.82 5.33 15.84
C PRO A 123 -0.92 6.40 16.50
N GLU A 124 -0.61 6.28 17.79
CA GLU A 124 0.32 7.19 18.47
C GLU A 124 1.77 6.88 18.09
N GLN A 125 2.70 7.73 18.55
CA GLN A 125 4.14 7.56 18.31
C GLN A 125 4.67 6.25 18.91
N TYR A 126 5.52 5.57 18.15
CA TYR A 126 6.31 4.45 18.65
C TYR A 126 7.35 4.94 19.68
N GLY A 127 7.82 4.03 20.53
CA GLY A 127 8.81 4.32 21.56
C GLY A 127 10.25 4.28 21.03
N VAL A 128 11.18 4.81 21.82
CA VAL A 128 12.62 4.77 21.49
C VAL A 128 13.24 3.41 21.88
N ASN A 129 14.17 2.91 21.07
CA ASN A 129 14.87 1.62 21.28
C ASN A 129 13.94 0.41 21.36
N GLU A 130 12.87 0.42 20.56
CA GLU A 130 11.97 -0.72 20.43
C GLU A 130 12.45 -1.65 19.31
N GLU A 131 12.33 -2.96 19.53
CA GLU A 131 12.56 -3.97 18.49
C GLU A 131 11.44 -5.01 18.57
N CYS A 132 10.92 -5.43 17.41
CA CYS A 132 9.99 -6.55 17.34
C CYS A 132 10.22 -7.43 16.11
N ILE A 133 9.87 -8.71 16.22
CA ILE A 133 9.95 -9.67 15.11
C ILE A 133 8.55 -10.21 14.85
N VAL A 134 8.13 -10.12 13.60
CA VAL A 134 6.84 -10.64 13.12
C VAL A 134 7.09 -11.70 12.04
N GLU A 135 6.52 -12.88 12.23
CA GLU A 135 6.59 -13.97 11.27
C GLU A 135 5.41 -13.89 10.29
N VAL A 136 5.72 -14.00 9.00
CA VAL A 136 4.75 -14.07 7.90
C VAL A 136 4.56 -15.53 7.51
N HIS A 137 3.42 -16.11 7.87
CA HIS A 137 3.13 -17.53 7.59
C HIS A 137 2.72 -17.79 6.14
N VAL A 138 2.21 -16.75 5.47
CA VAL A 138 1.76 -16.80 4.08
C VAL A 138 2.30 -15.59 3.36
N PRO A 139 3.13 -15.76 2.31
CA PRO A 139 3.63 -14.63 1.52
C PRO A 139 2.49 -13.74 1.04
N THR A 140 2.49 -12.48 1.44
CA THR A 140 1.36 -11.56 1.26
C THR A 140 1.85 -10.20 0.82
N ALA A 141 1.25 -9.64 -0.24
CA ALA A 141 1.49 -8.25 -0.64
C ALA A 141 0.90 -7.31 0.41
N LEU A 142 1.73 -6.46 1.00
CA LEU A 142 1.31 -5.52 2.03
C LEU A 142 0.48 -4.40 1.40
N LEU A 143 -0.63 -4.05 2.05
CA LEU A 143 -1.34 -2.80 1.85
C LEU A 143 -1.01 -1.90 3.03
N VAL A 144 -0.18 -0.89 2.81
CA VAL A 144 0.31 -0.03 3.89
C VAL A 144 -0.69 1.08 4.16
N ALA A 145 -1.42 0.96 5.27
CA ALA A 145 -2.43 1.94 5.66
C ALA A 145 -1.82 3.26 6.19
N ALA A 146 -0.67 3.17 6.87
CA ALA A 146 0.08 4.32 7.36
C ALA A 146 1.56 3.92 7.54
N PHE A 147 2.47 4.84 7.21
CA PHE A 147 3.90 4.67 7.42
C PHE A 147 4.55 6.03 7.68
N GLN A 148 5.06 6.21 8.90
CA GLN A 148 5.78 7.40 9.34
C GLN A 148 6.84 6.94 10.33
N VAL A 149 8.07 6.81 9.84
CA VAL A 149 9.25 6.33 10.56
C VAL A 149 10.33 7.40 10.42
N GLU A 150 11.24 7.56 11.37
CA GLU A 150 12.32 8.55 11.30
C GLU A 150 13.10 8.42 9.98
N ALA A 151 13.16 9.51 9.21
CA ALA A 151 13.78 9.50 7.89
C ALA A 151 15.30 9.65 7.98
N ASP A 152 16.03 8.75 7.31
CA ASP A 152 17.48 8.80 7.16
C ASP A 152 17.88 8.27 5.77
N PRO A 153 18.90 8.81 5.09
CA PRO A 153 19.33 8.33 3.77
C PRO A 153 19.69 6.84 3.69
N THR A 154 19.98 6.22 4.83
CA THR A 154 20.32 4.80 4.95
C THR A 154 19.37 4.01 5.86
N CYS A 155 18.31 4.66 6.37
CA CYS A 155 17.44 4.12 7.42
C CYS A 155 18.24 3.59 8.62
N ALA A 156 19.27 4.31 9.05
CA ALA A 156 20.17 3.87 10.11
C ALA A 156 19.67 4.14 11.55
N TYR A 157 18.62 4.95 11.70
CA TYR A 157 18.01 5.25 13.01
C TYR A 157 16.85 4.30 13.29
N ASP A 158 15.67 4.59 12.73
CA ASP A 158 14.50 3.73 12.80
C ASP A 158 14.25 3.07 11.45
N SER A 159 13.92 1.78 11.44
CA SER A 159 13.70 1.05 10.19
C SER A 159 12.72 -0.10 10.37
N LEU A 160 11.79 -0.25 9.43
CA LEU A 160 11.10 -1.51 9.22
C LEU A 160 11.90 -2.31 8.19
N GLN A 161 12.28 -3.54 8.51
CA GLN A 161 13.08 -4.41 7.65
C GLN A 161 12.29 -5.63 7.23
N MET A 162 12.31 -5.93 5.94
CA MET A 162 11.78 -7.18 5.40
C MET A 162 12.46 -7.50 4.08
N ASN A 163 12.55 -8.78 3.70
CA ASN A 163 13.15 -9.21 2.44
C ASN A 163 14.58 -8.66 2.19
N GLY A 164 15.32 -8.32 3.24
CA GLY A 164 16.65 -7.71 3.15
C GLY A 164 16.66 -6.24 2.69
N GLN A 165 15.52 -5.55 2.78
CA GLN A 165 15.40 -4.11 2.55
C GLN A 165 14.93 -3.40 3.82
N SER A 166 15.44 -2.19 4.04
CA SER A 166 15.04 -1.30 5.14
C SER A 166 14.16 -0.18 4.60
N TYR A 167 13.09 0.13 5.33
CA TYR A 167 12.13 1.16 5.00
C TYR A 167 12.07 2.15 6.16
N CYS A 168 12.09 3.44 5.85
CA CYS A 168 11.98 4.54 6.82
C CYS A 168 11.39 5.78 6.14
N GLY A 169 11.15 6.86 6.89
CA GLY A 169 10.45 8.03 6.37
C GLY A 169 8.96 7.77 6.17
N SER A 170 8.39 8.36 5.14
CA SER A 170 6.95 8.28 4.82
C SER A 170 6.62 7.28 3.71
N GLU A 171 7.62 6.74 3.02
CA GLU A 171 7.43 5.76 1.95
C GLU A 171 7.68 4.35 2.47
N GLY A 172 6.58 3.71 2.87
CA GLY A 172 6.61 2.35 3.40
C GLY A 172 6.67 1.27 2.31
N PRO A 173 6.66 0.00 2.73
CA PRO A 173 6.73 -1.18 1.86
C PRO A 173 5.40 -1.51 1.16
N ASP A 174 4.70 -0.51 0.60
CA ASP A 174 3.40 -0.72 -0.05
C ASP A 174 3.53 -1.59 -1.30
N GLY A 175 2.68 -2.61 -1.42
CA GLY A 175 2.72 -3.59 -2.50
C GLY A 175 3.87 -4.61 -2.44
N VAL A 176 4.78 -4.50 -1.46
CA VAL A 176 5.86 -5.48 -1.28
C VAL A 176 5.28 -6.78 -0.77
N THR A 177 5.65 -7.91 -1.38
CA THR A 177 5.27 -9.25 -0.89
C THR A 177 6.15 -9.61 0.30
N ALA A 178 5.63 -9.44 1.51
CA ALA A 178 6.32 -9.85 2.73
C ALA A 178 6.37 -11.38 2.83
N GLN A 179 7.51 -11.91 3.25
CA GLN A 179 7.75 -13.35 3.47
C GLN A 179 8.83 -13.52 4.54
N GLY A 180 8.74 -14.58 5.33
CA GLY A 180 9.65 -14.78 6.46
C GLY A 180 9.43 -13.72 7.54
N GLN A 181 10.48 -13.04 7.95
CA GLN A 181 10.43 -12.08 9.06
C GLN A 181 10.30 -10.64 8.58
N ILE A 182 9.42 -9.92 9.27
CA ILE A 182 9.41 -8.46 9.34
C ILE A 182 10.02 -8.10 10.68
N ILE A 183 11.00 -7.21 10.67
CA ILE A 183 11.70 -6.72 11.85
C ILE A 183 11.47 -5.22 11.95
N TRP A 184 10.96 -4.77 13.08
CA TRP A 184 10.98 -3.35 13.47
C TRP A 184 12.17 -3.15 14.39
#